data_AF-A0A2H6K751-F1
#
_entry.id   AF-A0A2H6K751-F1
#
_cell.length_a   1.000
_cell.length_b   1.000
_cell.length_c   1.000
_cell.angle_alpha   90.00
_cell.angle_beta   90.00
_cell.angle_gamma   90.00
#
_symmetry.space_group_name_H-M   'P 1'
#
loop_
_entity.id
_entity.type
_entity.pdbx_description
1 polymer ?
#
loop_
_entity_poly.entity_id
_entity_poly.type
_entity_poly.pdbx_seq_one_letter_code
_entity_poly.pdbx_strand_id
1 'polypeptide(L)'
;MSQSASDSEEERLLQEQFNSIAFCNFKEPDGQSLCSEQVRVVGHDCKFCRKRFCIRHLLPEVHGCNPKPPKLNKHGRPKKRP
;
A
#
# COMPACT_ATOMS: atom_id res chain seq x y z
N MET A 1 5.87 34.94 -17.04
CA MET A 1 5.22 33.67 -17.39
C MET A 1 6.13 32.58 -16.88
N SER A 2 5.85 32.06 -15.70
CA SER A 2 6.81 31.34 -14.88
C SER A 2 6.13 30.09 -14.31
N GLN A 3 5.91 29.09 -15.14
CA GLN A 3 5.37 27.77 -14.76
C GLN A 3 5.45 26.87 -15.99
N SER A 4 6.57 26.16 -16.16
CA SER A 4 6.68 25.13 -17.22
C SER A 4 7.79 24.10 -16.98
N ALA A 5 8.59 24.21 -15.91
CA ALA A 5 9.61 23.23 -15.56
C ALA A 5 9.23 22.39 -14.33
N SER A 6 8.47 22.96 -13.38
CA SER A 6 8.04 22.28 -12.15
C SER A 6 6.92 21.26 -12.39
N ASP A 7 6.00 21.58 -13.32
CA ASP A 7 4.82 20.78 -13.68
C ASP A 7 5.19 19.34 -14.10
N SER A 8 6.30 19.19 -14.81
CA SER A 8 6.73 17.89 -15.33
C SER A 8 7.34 16.96 -14.27
N GLU A 9 7.89 17.51 -13.18
CA GLU A 9 8.45 16.70 -12.08
C GLU A 9 7.35 16.23 -11.14
N GLU A 10 6.42 17.12 -10.79
CA GLU A 10 5.24 16.80 -9.99
C GLU A 10 4.35 15.77 -10.70
N GLU A 11 4.12 15.88 -12.02
CA GLU A 11 3.38 14.87 -12.79
C GLU A 11 4.08 13.51 -12.78
N ARG A 12 5.41 13.46 -12.90
CA ARG A 12 6.17 12.20 -12.83
C ARG A 12 6.09 11.56 -11.45
N LEU A 13 6.19 12.35 -10.39
CA LEU A 13 6.04 11.91 -9.00
C LEU A 13 4.64 11.34 -8.75
N LEU A 14 3.60 12.03 -9.22
CA LEU A 14 2.22 11.54 -9.14
C LEU A 14 2.07 10.22 -9.89
N GLN A 15 2.58 10.13 -11.12
CA GLN A 15 2.50 8.92 -11.93
C GLN A 15 3.22 7.73 -11.28
N GLU A 16 4.41 7.95 -10.70
CA GLU A 16 5.14 6.93 -9.96
C GLU A 16 4.37 6.47 -8.73
N GLN A 17 3.79 7.41 -7.97
CA GLN A 17 2.97 7.10 -6.81
C GLN A 17 1.72 6.31 -7.20
N PHE A 18 1.03 6.69 -8.28
CA PHE A 18 -0.10 5.95 -8.85
C PHE A 18 0.27 4.53 -9.27
N ASN A 19 1.45 4.35 -9.86
CA ASN A 19 1.94 3.02 -10.24
C ASN A 19 2.31 2.17 -9.01
N SER A 20 2.81 2.77 -7.94
CA SER A 20 3.15 2.06 -6.70
C SER A 20 1.94 1.46 -5.98
N ILE A 21 0.77 2.10 -6.12
CA ILE A 21 -0.51 1.65 -5.53
C ILE A 21 -1.39 0.91 -6.53
N ALA A 22 -0.86 0.55 -7.70
CA ALA A 22 -1.66 0.05 -8.80
C ALA A 22 -2.20 -1.36 -8.60
N PHE A 23 -1.56 -2.18 -7.77
CA PHE A 23 -1.87 -3.61 -7.64
C PHE A 23 -2.20 -4.01 -6.20
N CYS A 24 -3.06 -5.03 -6.08
CA CYS A 24 -3.39 -5.64 -4.81
C CYS A 24 -2.14 -6.20 -4.12
N ASN A 25 -1.97 -5.91 -2.84
CA ASN A 25 -0.78 -6.29 -2.09
C ASN A 25 -0.84 -7.71 -1.47
N PHE A 26 -1.83 -8.52 -1.86
CA PHE A 26 -2.04 -9.88 -1.36
C PHE A 26 -1.00 -10.85 -1.93
N LYS A 27 -0.48 -11.70 -1.05
CA LYS A 27 0.42 -12.80 -1.39
C LYS A 27 -0.29 -14.10 -1.11
N GLU A 28 -0.28 -14.99 -2.08
CA GLU A 28 -0.85 -16.32 -1.93
C GLU A 28 -0.03 -17.14 -0.91
N PRO A 29 -0.63 -18.15 -0.27
CA PRO A 29 0.01 -18.90 0.82
C PRO A 29 1.25 -19.69 0.40
N ASP A 30 1.38 -20.05 -0.88
CA ASP A 30 2.60 -20.61 -1.48
C ASP A 30 3.77 -19.61 -1.55
N GLY A 31 3.48 -18.31 -1.36
CA GLY A 31 4.47 -17.24 -1.34
C GLY A 31 5.11 -16.92 -2.69
N GLN A 32 4.79 -17.68 -3.74
CA GLN A 32 5.33 -17.51 -5.09
C GLN A 32 4.41 -16.66 -5.95
N SER A 33 3.10 -16.71 -5.69
CA SER A 33 2.11 -15.97 -6.45
C SER A 33 1.58 -14.74 -5.69
N LEU A 34 1.32 -13.67 -6.46
CA LEU A 34 0.75 -12.41 -5.99
C LEU A 34 -0.59 -12.17 -6.69
N CYS A 35 -1.49 -11.47 -6.03
CA CYS A 35 -2.73 -11.05 -6.67
C CYS A 35 -2.46 -10.02 -7.77
N SER A 36 -2.77 -10.37 -9.02
CA SER A 36 -2.57 -9.50 -10.19
C SER A 36 -3.66 -8.44 -10.39
N GLU A 37 -4.60 -8.30 -9.46
CA GLU A 37 -5.74 -7.40 -9.61
C GLU A 37 -5.33 -5.93 -9.42
N GLN A 38 -5.74 -5.07 -10.36
CA GLN A 38 -5.47 -3.64 -10.28
C GLN A 38 -6.42 -2.96 -9.30
N VAL A 39 -5.85 -2.12 -8.44
CA VAL A 39 -6.55 -1.41 -7.35
C VAL A 39 -6.37 0.11 -7.44
N ARG A 40 -6.01 0.62 -8.64
CA ARG A 40 -5.79 2.05 -8.93
C ARG A 40 -7.01 2.89 -8.58
N VAL A 41 -8.19 2.45 -9.03
CA VAL A 41 -9.47 3.15 -8.87
C VAL A 41 -10.25 2.59 -7.68
N VAL A 42 -10.32 1.26 -7.58
CA VAL A 42 -11.12 0.55 -6.58
C VAL A 42 -10.21 -0.33 -5.73
N GLY A 43 -9.77 0.22 -4.60
CA GLY A 43 -8.87 -0.44 -3.67
C GLY A 43 -9.06 0.07 -2.25
N HIS A 44 -8.98 -0.83 -1.29
CA HIS A 44 -9.11 -0.50 0.13
C HIS A 44 -7.77 -0.59 0.86
N ASP A 45 -7.47 0.44 1.64
CA ASP A 45 -6.30 0.47 2.50
C ASP A 45 -6.63 -0.20 3.84
N CYS A 46 -5.83 -1.20 4.18
CA CYS A 46 -5.99 -1.90 5.46
C CYS A 46 -5.61 -0.97 6.63
N LYS A 47 -6.51 -0.81 7.59
CA LYS A 47 -6.29 0.06 8.78
C LYS A 47 -5.08 -0.36 9.63
N PHE A 48 -4.66 -1.63 9.54
CA PHE A 48 -3.61 -2.20 10.37
C PHE A 48 -2.23 -2.16 9.70
N CYS A 49 -2.13 -2.67 8.47
CA CYS A 49 -0.86 -2.74 7.76
C CYS A 49 -0.66 -1.62 6.72
N ARG A 50 -1.67 -0.78 6.49
CA ARG A 50 -1.65 0.36 5.54
C ARG A 50 -1.27 0.01 4.11
N LYS A 51 -1.49 -1.25 3.73
CA LYS A 51 -1.34 -1.75 2.37
C LYS A 51 -2.69 -1.73 1.66
N ARG A 52 -2.67 -1.63 0.34
CA ARG A 52 -3.85 -1.57 -0.51
C ARG A 52 -4.22 -2.94 -1.07
N PHE A 53 -5.50 -3.29 -1.03
CA PHE A 53 -6.01 -4.58 -1.47
C PHE A 53 -7.26 -4.43 -2.34
N CYS A 54 -7.49 -5.39 -3.23
CA CYS A 54 -8.73 -5.48 -4.00
C CYS A 54 -9.89 -5.92 -3.09
N ILE A 55 -11.13 -5.87 -3.59
CA ILE A 55 -12.33 -6.20 -2.81
C ILE A 55 -12.25 -7.62 -2.23
N ARG A 56 -11.66 -8.57 -2.96
CA ARG A 56 -11.50 -9.97 -2.53
C ARG A 56 -10.54 -10.13 -1.34
N HIS A 57 -9.54 -9.26 -1.23
CA HIS A 57 -8.47 -9.36 -0.23
C HIS A 57 -8.50 -8.24 0.82
N LEU A 58 -9.57 -7.43 0.85
CA LEU A 58 -9.66 -6.24 1.71
C LEU A 58 -9.63 -6.60 3.21
N LEU A 59 -10.11 -7.78 3.58
CA LEU A 59 -10.26 -8.19 4.97
C LEU A 59 -8.90 -8.58 5.59
N PRO A 60 -8.58 -8.10 6.79
CA PRO A 60 -7.36 -8.45 7.53
C PRO A 60 -7.13 -9.96 7.67
N GLU A 61 -8.22 -10.70 7.92
CA GLU A 61 -8.19 -12.16 8.08
C GLU A 61 -7.81 -12.87 6.78
N VAL A 62 -8.15 -12.30 5.62
CA VAL A 62 -7.83 -12.90 4.31
C VAL A 62 -6.35 -12.74 3.99
N HIS A 63 -5.80 -11.52 4.13
CA HIS A 63 -4.38 -11.27 3.86
C HIS A 63 -3.47 -11.45 5.09
N GLY A 64 -4.01 -11.93 6.21
CA GLY A 64 -3.28 -12.35 7.40
C GLY A 64 -2.51 -11.23 8.13
N CYS A 65 -2.90 -9.96 8.00
CA CYS A 65 -2.21 -8.90 8.75
C CYS A 65 -2.69 -8.86 10.21
N ASN A 66 -1.78 -8.51 11.12
CA ASN A 66 -2.10 -8.49 12.55
C ASN A 66 -2.93 -7.24 12.88
N PRO A 67 -4.14 -7.37 13.46
CA PRO A 67 -4.95 -6.23 13.87
C PRO A 67 -4.38 -5.46 15.07
N LYS A 68 -3.33 -5.99 15.71
CA LYS A 68 -2.70 -5.32 16.85
C LYS A 68 -1.91 -4.09 16.38
N PRO A 69 -2.10 -2.93 17.03
CA PRO A 69 -1.30 -1.74 16.73
C PRO A 69 0.19 -2.05 16.91
N PRO A 70 1.07 -1.50 16.07
CA PRO A 70 2.50 -1.71 16.18
C PRO A 70 2.97 -1.24 17.56
N LYS A 71 3.77 -2.07 18.26
CA LYS A 71 4.40 -1.66 19.52
C LYS A 71 5.30 -0.47 19.24
N LEU A 72 4.94 0.69 19.80
CA LEU A 72 5.74 1.89 19.68
C LEU A 72 6.95 1.80 20.64
N ASN A 73 8.07 2.41 20.26
CA ASN A 73 9.16 2.66 21.18
C ASN A 73 8.82 3.87 22.09
N LYS A 74 9.69 4.17 23.06
CA LYS A 74 9.53 5.33 23.95
C LYS A 74 9.48 6.70 23.25
N HIS A 75 9.79 6.74 21.95
CA HIS A 75 9.74 7.92 21.09
C HIS A 75 8.52 7.93 20.15
N GLY A 76 7.54 7.04 20.35
CA GLY A 76 6.33 6.97 19.53
C GLY A 76 6.52 6.42 18.12
N ARG A 77 7.70 5.85 17.79
CA ARG A 77 7.96 5.22 16.48
C ARG A 77 7.62 3.74 16.52
N PRO A 78 7.02 3.16 15.46
CA PRO A 78 6.83 1.72 15.34
C PRO A 78 8.17 1.00 15.50
N LYS A 79 8.26 -0.01 16.39
CA LYS A 79 9.42 -0.90 16.41
C LYS A 79 9.47 -1.64 15.07
N LYS A 80 10.60 -1.59 14.36
CA LYS A 80 10.80 -2.42 13.16
C LYS A 80 10.47 -3.85 13.55
N ARG A 81 9.52 -4.45 12.83
CA ARG A 81 9.17 -5.86 13.00
C ARG A 81 10.42 -6.67 12.59
N PRO A 82 10.86 -7.66 13.39
CA PRO A 82 12.00 -8.50 13.02
C PRO A 82 11.73 -9.25 11.72
#